data_AF-A0A9N9CU62-F1
#
_entry.id   AF-A0A9N9CU62-F1
#
_cell.length_a   1.000
_cell.length_b   1.000
_cell.length_c   1.000
_cell.angle_alpha   90.00
_cell.angle_beta   90.00
_cell.angle_gamma   90.00
#
_symmetry.space_group_name_H-M   'P 1'
#
loop_
_entity.id
_entity.type
_entity.pdbx_description
1 polymer ?
#
loop_
_entity_poly.entity_id
_entity_poly.type
_entity_poly.pdbx_seq_one_letter_code
_entity_poly.pdbx_strand_id
1 'polypeptide(L)'
;MSSSTTRYNPPTPTPKPIPIQRNVVGTSKCSHLKLRLLENILILKELFCFPVSQRTLKTMTEVELHSFLVADETAVCTLVIWENGQFFKIGDVVQINQGETRIHEDTFELTVNSNFGKIKVVDWDVLPYVEEEVPNLSSYLWVQIDNKFMPMTKNRLPVDPVSFEPQPQRIDYGSSAQE
;
A
#
# COMPACT_ATOMS: atom_id res chain seq x y z
N MET A 1 -59.61 0.55 -33.97
CA MET A 1 -58.27 1.15 -33.77
C MET A 1 -57.98 1.12 -32.28
N SER A 2 -57.17 0.16 -31.83
CA SER A 2 -56.86 -0.08 -30.42
C SER A 2 -55.62 0.71 -30.01
N SER A 3 -55.79 1.72 -29.16
CA SER A 3 -54.72 2.56 -28.62
C SER A 3 -54.04 1.87 -27.43
N SER A 4 -52.87 1.28 -27.66
CA SER A 4 -52.01 0.75 -26.60
C SER A 4 -51.36 1.90 -25.82
N THR A 5 -51.81 2.10 -24.58
CA THR A 5 -51.20 3.07 -23.66
C THR A 5 -49.97 2.42 -23.00
N THR A 6 -48.78 2.81 -23.42
CA THR A 6 -47.52 2.35 -22.83
C THR A 6 -47.40 2.95 -21.42
N ARG A 7 -47.43 2.10 -20.39
CA ARG A 7 -47.23 2.53 -18.99
C ARG A 7 -45.76 2.93 -18.81
N TYR A 8 -45.53 4.17 -18.42
CA TYR A 8 -44.22 4.65 -17.99
C TYR A 8 -43.86 3.99 -16.65
N ASN A 9 -42.79 3.20 -16.64
CA ASN A 9 -42.19 2.71 -15.40
C ASN A 9 -41.13 3.73 -14.97
N PRO A 10 -41.26 4.33 -13.77
CA PRO A 10 -40.24 5.23 -13.26
C PRO A 10 -38.93 4.45 -13.03
N PRO A 11 -37.77 5.09 -13.29
CA PRO A 11 -36.48 4.47 -13.02
C PRO A 11 -36.35 4.15 -11.53
N THR A 12 -35.86 2.95 -11.23
CA THR A 12 -35.59 2.50 -9.87
C THR A 12 -34.64 3.49 -9.20
N PRO A 13 -34.97 4.01 -8.00
CA PRO A 13 -34.10 4.95 -7.31
C PRO A 13 -32.73 4.31 -7.08
N THR A 14 -31.69 4.97 -7.57
CA THR A 14 -30.30 4.55 -7.36
C THR A 14 -30.03 4.51 -5.86
N PRO A 15 -29.52 3.39 -5.32
CA PRO A 15 -29.19 3.32 -3.91
C PRO A 15 -28.15 4.40 -3.59
N LYS A 16 -28.46 5.25 -2.62
CA LYS A 16 -27.51 6.26 -2.13
C LYS A 16 -26.28 5.55 -1.55
N PRO A 17 -25.05 6.04 -1.82
CA PRO A 17 -23.85 5.49 -1.21
C PRO A 17 -24.03 5.42 0.31
N ILE A 18 -23.84 4.23 0.88
CA ILE A 18 -23.87 4.04 2.32
C ILE A 18 -22.67 4.81 2.86
N PRO A 19 -22.84 5.81 3.73
CA PRO A 19 -21.70 6.53 4.30
C PRO A 19 -20.85 5.54 5.10
N ILE A 20 -19.61 5.33 4.63
CA ILE A 20 -18.63 4.48 5.29
C ILE A 20 -18.37 5.06 6.68
N GLN A 21 -18.66 4.28 7.72
CA GLN A 21 -18.42 4.69 9.10
C GLN A 21 -16.90 4.72 9.35
N ARG A 22 -16.33 5.94 9.34
CA ARG A 22 -14.89 6.24 9.49
C ARG A 22 -14.30 6.03 10.91
N ASN A 23 -15.07 5.52 11.86
CA ASN A 23 -14.61 5.33 13.24
C ASN A 23 -14.33 3.86 13.53
N VAL A 24 -13.17 3.35 13.13
CA VAL A 24 -12.64 2.09 13.67
C VAL A 24 -11.32 2.36 14.36
N VAL A 25 -11.34 2.20 15.68
CA VAL A 25 -10.17 2.19 16.56
C VAL A 25 -9.20 1.12 16.05
N GLY A 26 -7.98 1.52 15.66
CA GLY A 26 -6.91 0.59 15.25
C GLY A 26 -6.49 0.60 13.77
N THR A 27 -6.88 1.59 12.97
CA THR A 27 -6.35 1.74 11.60
C THR A 27 -4.94 2.35 11.61
N SER A 28 -3.97 1.65 11.06
CA SER A 28 -2.61 2.16 10.85
C SER A 28 -2.53 2.85 9.48
N LYS A 29 -1.89 4.02 9.44
CA LYS A 29 -1.54 4.72 8.19
C LYS A 29 -0.33 4.05 7.52
N CYS A 30 -0.25 4.07 6.19
CA CYS A 30 0.86 3.50 5.42
C CYS A 30 2.21 4.08 5.83
N SER A 31 2.31 5.39 6.08
CA SER A 31 3.57 6.01 6.51
C SER A 31 4.05 5.56 7.90
N HIS A 32 3.15 5.00 8.72
CA HIS A 32 3.46 4.51 10.07
C HIS A 32 3.75 3.01 10.11
N LEU A 33 3.82 2.34 8.96
CA LEU A 33 4.16 0.93 8.88
C LEU A 33 5.62 0.71 9.33
N LYS A 34 5.79 -0.03 10.43
CA LYS A 34 7.10 -0.31 11.01
C LYS A 34 7.58 -1.70 10.62
N LEU A 35 8.84 -1.76 10.19
CA LEU A 35 9.57 -3.00 9.95
C LEU A 35 9.98 -3.64 11.27
N ARG A 36 9.06 -4.35 11.94
CA ARG A 36 9.35 -5.43 12.91
C ARG A 36 8.07 -6.05 13.52
N LEU A 37 7.99 -7.38 13.35
CA LEU A 37 7.39 -8.44 14.19
C LEU A 37 5.98 -8.22 14.75
N LEU A 38 5.03 -8.94 14.15
CA LEU A 38 3.91 -9.64 14.81
C LEU A 38 2.97 -8.83 15.71
N GLU A 39 3.08 -7.51 15.75
CA GLU A 39 2.27 -6.70 16.63
C GLU A 39 1.17 -5.96 15.87
N ASN A 40 -0.01 -6.53 16.06
CA ASN A 40 -1.33 -5.93 15.96
C ASN A 40 -1.92 -5.86 14.56
N ILE A 41 -3.19 -6.25 14.54
CA ILE A 41 -4.10 -6.28 13.41
C ILE A 41 -3.97 -4.96 12.66
N LEU A 42 -3.19 -4.98 11.58
CA LEU A 42 -3.06 -3.83 10.72
C LEU A 42 -4.34 -3.77 9.90
N ILE A 43 -5.30 -2.95 10.34
CA ILE A 43 -6.50 -2.65 9.54
C ILE A 43 -6.13 -1.49 8.64
N LEU A 44 -5.59 -1.79 7.46
CA LEU A 44 -5.54 -0.80 6.39
C LEU A 44 -6.92 -0.76 5.79
N LYS A 45 -7.61 0.37 5.95
CA LYS A 45 -8.85 0.65 5.23
C LYS A 45 -8.47 1.56 4.08
N GLU A 46 -9.04 1.28 2.92
CA GLU A 46 -8.96 2.19 1.77
C GLU A 46 -7.61 2.21 1.07
N LEU A 47 -7.10 1.01 0.79
CA LEU A 47 -5.97 0.83 -0.13
C LEU A 47 -6.44 0.71 -1.57
N PHE A 48 -5.94 1.62 -2.42
CA PHE A 48 -6.20 1.61 -3.86
C PHE A 48 -5.22 0.72 -4.58
N CYS A 49 -5.69 -0.41 -5.12
CA CYS A 49 -4.85 -1.33 -5.85
C CYS A 49 -4.52 -0.81 -7.26
N PHE A 50 -3.23 -0.78 -7.61
CA PHE A 50 -2.76 -0.59 -8.99
C PHE A 50 -1.79 -1.73 -9.34
N PRO A 51 -1.94 -2.48 -10.44
CA PRO A 51 -1.06 -3.59 -10.74
C PRO A 51 0.32 -3.02 -11.10
N VAL A 52 1.36 -3.44 -10.38
CA VAL A 52 2.76 -3.06 -10.71
C VAL A 52 3.18 -3.72 -12.03
N SER A 53 2.61 -4.89 -12.31
CA SER A 53 2.83 -5.67 -13.52
C SER A 53 1.58 -6.47 -13.86
N GLN A 54 1.28 -6.61 -15.16
CA GLN A 54 0.24 -7.53 -15.62
C GLN A 54 0.68 -9.01 -15.63
N ARG A 55 1.97 -9.27 -15.34
CA ARG A 55 2.53 -10.62 -15.34
C ARG A 55 2.48 -11.21 -13.93
N THR A 56 1.74 -12.29 -13.78
CA THR A 56 1.83 -13.17 -12.61
C THR A 56 3.21 -13.82 -12.58
N LEU A 57 3.91 -13.69 -11.47
CA LEU A 57 5.15 -14.45 -11.23
C LEU A 57 4.76 -15.80 -10.62
N LYS A 58 5.41 -16.87 -11.06
CA LYS A 58 5.27 -18.19 -10.44
C LYS A 58 6.53 -18.51 -9.67
N THR A 59 6.38 -18.93 -8.42
CA THR A 59 7.50 -19.49 -7.65
C THR A 59 7.93 -20.84 -8.23
N MET A 60 9.05 -21.37 -7.76
CA MET A 60 9.48 -22.74 -8.11
C MET A 60 8.46 -23.82 -7.69
N THR A 61 7.57 -23.51 -6.74
CA THR A 61 6.49 -24.39 -6.28
C THR A 61 5.15 -24.10 -6.98
N GLU A 62 5.18 -23.38 -8.11
CA GLU A 62 4.01 -22.99 -8.92
C GLU A 62 3.01 -22.07 -8.21
N VAL A 63 3.42 -21.43 -7.11
CA VAL A 63 2.58 -20.46 -6.39
C VAL A 63 2.58 -19.14 -7.14
N GLU A 64 1.39 -18.60 -7.40
CA GLU A 64 1.21 -17.33 -8.11
C GLU A 64 1.39 -16.14 -7.17
N LEU A 65 2.21 -15.18 -7.60
CA LEU A 65 2.50 -13.94 -6.91
C LEU A 65 1.94 -12.76 -7.71
N HIS A 66 1.18 -11.91 -7.02
CA HIS A 66 0.60 -10.71 -7.58
C HIS A 66 1.03 -9.49 -6.77
N SER A 67 1.57 -8.48 -7.45
CA SER A 67 2.05 -7.25 -6.84
C SER A 67 1.18 -6.07 -7.24
N PHE A 68 0.70 -5.35 -6.24
CA PHE A 68 -0.13 -4.16 -6.39
C PHE A 68 0.55 -2.98 -5.69
N LEU A 69 0.54 -1.79 -6.27
CA LEU A 69 0.69 -0.58 -5.47
C LEU A 69 -0.60 -0.38 -4.70
N VAL A 70 -0.46 -0.08 -3.43
CA VAL A 70 -1.55 0.27 -2.53
C VAL A 70 -1.22 1.60 -1.86
N ALA A 71 -2.22 2.47 -1.78
CA ALA A 71 -2.06 3.83 -1.30
C ALA A 71 -3.11 4.16 -0.24
N ASP A 72 -2.73 4.96 0.76
CA ASP A 72 -3.66 5.74 1.59
C ASP A 72 -3.31 7.23 1.46
N GLU A 73 -3.87 8.09 2.31
CA GLU A 73 -3.58 9.52 2.29
C GLU A 73 -2.17 9.91 2.79
N THR A 74 -1.35 8.94 3.19
CA THR A 74 -0.06 9.17 3.87
C THR A 74 1.15 8.61 3.16
N ALA A 75 1.01 7.45 2.50
CA ALA A 75 2.09 6.81 1.78
C ALA A 75 1.54 5.78 0.77
N VAL A 76 2.41 5.37 -0.13
CA VAL A 76 2.18 4.25 -1.05
C VAL A 76 3.20 3.16 -0.77
N CYS A 77 2.78 1.90 -0.91
CA CYS A 77 3.69 0.76 -0.86
C CYS A 77 3.22 -0.37 -1.78
N THR A 78 4.09 -1.33 -2.03
CA THR A 78 3.79 -2.54 -2.78
C THR A 78 3.15 -3.56 -1.85
N LEU A 79 1.92 -3.95 -2.14
CA LEU A 79 1.24 -5.12 -1.60
C LEU A 79 1.55 -6.34 -2.47
N VAL A 80 2.09 -7.39 -1.86
CA VAL A 80 2.29 -8.70 -2.47
C VAL A 80 1.28 -9.69 -1.93
N ILE A 81 0.46 -10.23 -2.82
CA ILE A 81 -0.53 -11.28 -2.51
C ILE A 81 -0.02 -12.61 -3.08
N TRP A 82 0.06 -13.60 -2.20
CA TRP A 82 0.38 -14.99 -2.52
C TRP A 82 -0.93 -15.73 -2.77
N GLU A 83 -1.08 -16.30 -3.96
CA GLU A 83 -2.29 -16.98 -4.43
C GLU A 83 -3.51 -16.04 -4.45
N ASN A 84 -4.49 -16.33 -5.31
CA ASN A 84 -5.78 -15.60 -5.30
C ASN A 84 -5.68 -14.08 -5.58
N GLY A 85 -4.51 -13.57 -5.95
CA GLY A 85 -4.31 -12.16 -6.31
C GLY A 85 -5.12 -11.75 -7.55
N GLN A 86 -5.47 -12.71 -8.42
CA GLN A 86 -6.33 -12.49 -9.60
C GLN A 86 -7.74 -11.99 -9.27
N PHE A 87 -8.19 -12.07 -8.01
CA PHE A 87 -9.50 -11.57 -7.60
C PHE A 87 -9.52 -10.06 -7.29
N PHE A 88 -8.34 -9.41 -7.24
CA PHE A 88 -8.21 -7.98 -6.98
C PHE A 88 -7.99 -7.20 -8.27
N LYS A 89 -8.60 -6.03 -8.35
CA LYS A 89 -8.62 -5.17 -9.54
C LYS A 89 -8.20 -3.75 -9.23
N ILE A 90 -7.91 -3.02 -10.30
CA ILE A 90 -7.59 -1.60 -10.23
C ILE A 90 -8.79 -0.84 -9.66
N GLY A 91 -8.55 0.00 -8.65
CA GLY A 91 -9.59 0.79 -7.98
C GLY A 91 -10.39 0.04 -6.91
N ASP A 92 -10.06 -1.24 -6.65
CA ASP A 92 -10.60 -1.90 -5.46
C ASP A 92 -10.07 -1.20 -4.21
N VAL A 93 -10.98 -0.95 -3.27
CA VAL A 93 -10.68 -0.45 -1.93
C VAL A 93 -10.65 -1.68 -1.04
N VAL A 94 -9.45 -2.07 -0.60
CA VAL A 94 -9.28 -3.29 0.21
C VAL A 94 -9.15 -2.99 1.69
N GLN A 95 -9.69 -3.89 2.50
CA GLN A 95 -9.40 -4.00 3.92
C GLN A 95 -8.50 -5.21 4.16
N ILE A 96 -7.30 -4.96 4.66
CA ILE A 96 -6.39 -6.01 5.13
C ILE A 96 -6.55 -6.12 6.63
N ASN A 97 -6.61 -7.33 7.16
CA ASN A 97 -6.56 -7.63 8.59
C ASN A 97 -5.36 -8.56 8.82
N GLN A 98 -4.51 -8.20 9.80
CA GLN A 98 -3.25 -8.88 10.06
C GLN A 98 -2.33 -8.90 8.83
N GLY A 99 -2.10 -7.71 8.27
CA GLY A 99 -1.04 -7.50 7.30
C GLY A 99 0.35 -7.61 7.94
N GLU A 100 1.34 -7.93 7.13
CA GLU A 100 2.74 -8.06 7.54
C GLU A 100 3.62 -7.23 6.61
N THR A 101 4.57 -6.50 7.17
CA THR A 101 5.55 -5.73 6.40
C THR A 101 6.88 -6.45 6.41
N ARG A 102 7.56 -6.52 5.26
CA ARG A 102 8.87 -7.15 5.12
C ARG A 102 9.76 -6.36 4.19
N ILE A 103 11.06 -6.63 4.26
CA ILE A 103 12.01 -6.21 3.22
C ILE A 103 12.28 -7.40 2.32
N HIS A 104 12.04 -7.22 1.02
CA HIS A 104 12.35 -8.19 -0.03
C HIS A 104 13.16 -7.50 -1.12
N GLU A 105 14.32 -8.07 -1.46
CA GLU A 105 15.25 -7.48 -2.44
C GLU A 105 15.55 -6.00 -2.16
N ASP A 106 15.82 -5.67 -0.89
CA ASP A 106 16.08 -4.31 -0.39
C ASP A 106 14.89 -3.33 -0.54
N THR A 107 13.70 -3.79 -0.93
CA THR A 107 12.49 -2.95 -1.05
C THR A 107 11.48 -3.27 0.04
N PHE A 108 10.68 -2.27 0.41
CA PHE A 108 9.58 -2.45 1.36
C PHE A 108 8.40 -3.12 0.69
N GLU A 109 7.87 -4.17 1.31
CA GLU A 109 6.64 -4.84 0.89
C GLU A 109 5.67 -4.97 2.04
N LEU A 110 4.40 -4.80 1.72
CA LEU A 110 3.27 -5.24 2.53
C LEU A 110 2.78 -6.59 1.99
N THR A 111 2.41 -7.51 2.86
CA THR A 111 1.76 -8.76 2.50
C THR A 111 0.67 -9.10 3.52
N VAL A 112 -0.06 -10.18 3.29
CA VAL A 112 -1.08 -10.69 4.21
C VAL A 112 -0.44 -11.85 4.98
N ASN A 113 -0.56 -11.85 6.32
CA ASN A 113 0.01 -12.95 7.12
C ASN A 113 -0.56 -14.30 6.67
N SER A 114 0.31 -15.28 6.40
CA SER A 114 -0.09 -16.56 5.80
C SER A 114 -0.96 -17.44 6.70
N ASN A 115 -0.86 -17.30 8.03
CA ASN A 115 -1.58 -18.17 8.96
C ASN A 115 -2.97 -17.65 9.30
N PHE A 116 -3.11 -16.32 9.44
CA PHE A 116 -4.32 -15.71 10.01
C PHE A 116 -4.76 -14.43 9.30
N GLY A 117 -3.97 -13.96 8.33
CA GLY A 117 -4.25 -12.75 7.57
C GLY A 117 -5.46 -12.91 6.65
N LYS A 118 -6.19 -11.81 6.50
CA LYS A 118 -7.35 -11.75 5.59
C LYS A 118 -7.32 -10.45 4.82
N ILE A 119 -7.61 -10.53 3.54
CA ILE A 119 -7.83 -9.37 2.68
C ILE A 119 -9.21 -9.49 2.06
N LYS A 120 -9.97 -8.38 2.04
CA LYS A 120 -11.29 -8.31 1.41
C LYS A 120 -11.46 -6.99 0.69
N VAL A 121 -12.13 -7.00 -0.45
CA VAL A 121 -12.64 -5.78 -1.09
C VAL A 121 -13.81 -5.28 -0.24
N VAL A 122 -13.76 -4.01 0.16
CA VAL A 122 -14.82 -3.37 0.97
C VAL A 122 -15.55 -2.28 0.22
N ASP A 123 -14.92 -1.69 -0.79
CA ASP A 123 -15.52 -0.72 -1.68
C ASP A 123 -14.78 -0.69 -3.03
N TRP A 124 -15.19 0.21 -3.91
CA TRP A 124 -14.48 0.58 -5.13
C TRP A 124 -14.45 2.09 -5.23
N ASP A 125 -13.28 2.66 -5.48
CA ASP A 125 -13.13 4.11 -5.66
C ASP A 125 -11.82 4.38 -6.43
N VAL A 126 -11.63 5.61 -6.86
CA VAL A 126 -10.37 6.06 -7.50
C VAL A 126 -9.80 7.22 -6.70
N LEU A 127 -8.77 6.94 -5.92
CA LEU A 127 -7.95 7.98 -5.32
C LEU A 127 -6.99 8.51 -6.38
N PRO A 128 -7.01 9.82 -6.68
CA PRO A 128 -5.96 10.42 -7.48
C PRO A 128 -4.66 10.32 -6.69
N TYR A 129 -3.77 9.43 -7.12
CA TYR A 129 -2.41 9.32 -6.60
C TYR A 129 -1.49 10.25 -7.39
N VAL A 130 -0.76 11.11 -6.68
CA VAL A 130 0.31 11.93 -7.22
C VAL A 130 1.61 11.48 -6.55
N GLU A 131 2.49 10.84 -7.32
CA GLU A 131 3.75 10.26 -6.84
C GLU A 131 4.70 11.28 -6.19
N GLU A 132 4.53 12.56 -6.51
CA GLU A 132 5.33 13.66 -5.96
C GLU A 132 4.80 14.18 -4.61
N GLU A 133 3.53 13.94 -4.27
CA GLU A 133 2.91 14.46 -3.04
C GLU A 133 2.98 13.46 -1.87
N VAL A 134 3.09 12.16 -2.18
CA VAL A 134 2.96 11.09 -1.20
C VAL A 134 4.12 10.11 -1.34
N PRO A 135 4.88 9.81 -0.28
CA PRO A 135 6.07 8.98 -0.39
C PRO A 135 5.71 7.53 -0.75
N ASN A 136 6.42 6.99 -1.75
CA ASN A 136 6.36 5.57 -2.09
C ASN A 136 7.43 4.79 -1.29
N LEU A 137 7.02 4.10 -0.23
CA LEU A 137 7.89 3.34 0.67
C LEU A 137 8.69 2.26 -0.07
N SER A 138 8.11 1.69 -1.13
CA SER A 138 8.74 0.63 -1.94
C SER A 138 9.71 1.18 -2.98
N SER A 139 9.79 2.51 -3.16
CA SER A 139 10.78 3.15 -4.03
C SER A 139 12.15 3.36 -3.37
N TYR A 140 12.21 3.31 -2.04
CA TYR A 140 13.43 3.42 -1.26
C TYR A 140 14.15 2.09 -1.14
N LEU A 141 15.48 2.16 -1.01
CA LEU A 141 16.32 1.04 -0.59
C LEU A 141 16.31 0.96 0.94
N TRP A 142 15.90 -0.17 1.50
CA TRP A 142 15.84 -0.39 2.94
C TRP A 142 17.04 -1.19 3.41
N VAL A 143 17.99 -0.49 4.04
CA VAL A 143 19.26 -1.07 4.48
C VAL A 143 19.22 -1.35 5.99
N GLN A 144 19.66 -2.53 6.39
CA GLN A 144 19.78 -2.89 7.81
C GLN A 144 21.08 -2.30 8.39
N ILE A 145 20.95 -1.39 9.35
CA ILE A 145 22.05 -0.77 10.11
C ILE A 145 21.73 -0.94 11.59
N ASP A 146 22.65 -1.52 12.37
CA ASP A 146 22.47 -1.72 13.81
C ASP A 146 21.13 -2.39 14.18
N ASN A 147 20.76 -3.42 13.41
CA ASN A 147 19.49 -4.14 13.53
C ASN A 147 18.23 -3.33 13.23
N LYS A 148 18.34 -2.10 12.72
CA LYS A 148 17.20 -1.29 12.27
C LYS A 148 17.23 -1.15 10.75
N PHE A 149 16.07 -1.23 10.12
CA PHE A 149 15.96 -0.92 8.70
C PHE A 149 15.80 0.59 8.54
N MET A 150 16.64 1.18 7.69
CA MET A 150 16.61 2.60 7.37
C MET A 150 16.35 2.79 5.88
N PRO A 151 15.41 3.68 5.49
CA PRO A 151 15.19 3.99 4.09
C PRO A 151 16.34 4.83 3.55
N MET A 152 16.72 4.54 2.32
CA MET A 152 17.75 5.23 1.57
C MET A 152 17.28 5.49 0.14
N THR A 153 17.80 6.55 -0.47
CA THR A 153 17.63 6.78 -1.90
C THR A 153 18.38 5.71 -2.72
N LYS A 154 18.11 5.64 -4.03
CA LYS A 154 18.86 4.75 -4.96
C LYS A 154 20.37 5.00 -4.95
N ASN A 155 20.80 6.22 -4.59
CA ASN A 155 22.21 6.60 -4.44
C ASN A 155 22.74 6.34 -3.02
N ARG A 156 22.03 5.57 -2.19
CA ARG A 156 22.37 5.24 -0.80
C ARG A 156 22.51 6.46 0.13
N LEU A 157 21.77 7.53 -0.17
CA LEU A 157 21.65 8.66 0.76
C LEU A 157 20.58 8.34 1.80
N PRO A 158 20.85 8.52 3.11
CA PRO A 158 19.84 8.34 4.15
C PRO A 158 18.62 9.22 3.91
N VAL A 159 17.45 8.66 4.16
CA VAL A 159 16.16 9.35 4.10
C VAL A 159 15.61 9.45 5.52
N ASP A 160 15.05 10.61 5.88
CA ASP A 160 14.38 10.74 7.17
C ASP A 160 13.14 9.83 7.21
N PRO A 161 13.01 8.92 8.19
CA PRO A 161 11.91 7.94 8.21
C PRO A 161 10.55 8.55 8.56
N VAL A 162 10.47 9.86 8.87
CA VAL A 162 9.22 10.56 9.17
C VAL A 162 8.78 11.42 8.00
N SER A 163 9.66 12.29 7.49
CA SER A 163 9.34 13.14 6.33
C SER A 163 9.54 12.45 4.99
N PHE A 164 10.30 11.36 4.95
CA PHE A 164 10.74 10.68 3.73
C PHE A 164 11.56 11.57 2.77
N GLU A 165 12.13 12.65 3.29
CA GLU A 165 13.04 13.54 2.55
C GLU A 165 14.50 13.07 2.66
N PRO A 166 15.31 13.19 1.59
CA PRO A 166 16.75 12.93 1.67
C PRO A 166 17.42 13.84 2.70
N GLN A 167 18.20 13.26 3.61
CA GLN A 167 18.97 14.06 4.54
C GLN A 167 20.13 14.73 3.80
N PRO A 168 20.37 16.04 3.99
CA PRO A 168 21.52 16.70 3.41
C PRO A 168 22.78 15.97 3.92
N GLN A 169 23.67 15.59 3.00
CA GLN A 169 24.98 15.09 3.40
C GLN A 169 25.61 16.18 4.26
N ARG A 170 25.83 15.89 5.56
CA ARG A 170 26.81 16.68 6.31
C ARG A 170 28.13 16.45 5.60
N ILE A 171 28.50 17.40 4.75
CA ILE A 171 29.88 17.55 4.33
C ILE A 171 30.58 17.99 5.61
N ASP A 172 31.03 17.01 6.39
CA ASP A 172 31.99 17.27 7.44
C ASP A 172 33.24 17.77 6.70
N TYR A 173 33.35 19.09 6.58
CA TYR A 173 34.61 19.74 6.31
C TYR A 173 35.49 19.36 7.49
N GLY A 174 36.17 18.22 7.36
CA GLY A 174 37.17 17.75 8.28
C GLY A 174 38.07 18.93 8.55
N SER A 175 37.99 19.42 9.79
CA SER A 175 38.76 20.53 10.31
C SER A 175 40.23 20.23 10.04
N SER A 176 40.74 20.76 8.94
CA SER A 176 42.17 20.77 8.61
C SER A 176 42.77 21.96 9.34
N ALA A 177 42.76 21.86 10.68
CA ALA A 177 43.55 22.69 11.57
C ALA A 177 44.52 21.73 12.26
N GLN A 178 45.72 21.57 11.70
CA GLN A 178 46.94 22.22 12.19
C GLN A 178 47.26 21.83 13.63
N GLU A 179 48.14 20.83 13.80
CA GLU A 179 49.53 21.01 14.25
C GLU A 179 50.38 19.79 13.91
#